data_AF-A0A239LZ27-F1
#
_entry.id   AF-A0A239LZ27-F1
#
_cell.length_a   1.000
_cell.length_b   1.000
_cell.length_c   1.000
_cell.angle_alpha   90.00
_cell.angle_beta   90.00
_cell.angle_gamma   90.00
#
_symmetry.space_group_name_H-M   'P 1'
#
loop_
_entity.id
_entity.type
_entity.pdbx_description
1 polymer ?
#
loop_
_entity_poly.entity_id
_entity_poly.type
_entity_poly.pdbx_seq_one_letter_code
_entity_poly.pdbx_strand_id
1 'polypeptide(L)' 'MKKLKVAIIGSGNIGTDLMIKILRQAQHLEMSVMVGIDPNSDGLARAARMGVATTHEGVEGLTRMAQFQDIDFVFDA' A
#
# COMPACT_ATOMS: atom_id res chain seq x y z
N MET A 1 -0.87 8.41 20.03
CA MET A 1 -0.90 9.31 18.85
C MET A 1 -1.60 8.59 17.70
N LYS A 2 -2.36 9.31 16.88
CA LYS A 2 -2.94 8.76 15.64
C LYS A 2 -1.79 8.45 14.66
N LYS A 3 -1.82 7.27 14.02
CA LYS A 3 -0.89 6.94 12.93
C LYS A 3 -1.36 7.60 11.64
N LEU A 4 -0.42 7.98 10.79
CA LEU A 4 -0.66 8.57 9.48
C LEU A 4 -0.75 7.44 8.44
N LYS A 5 -1.72 7.51 7.52
CA LYS A 5 -1.98 6.42 6.57
C LYS A 5 -1.11 6.56 5.33
N VAL A 6 -0.72 5.41 4.78
CA VAL A 6 0.25 5.33 3.69
C VAL A 6 -0.27 4.48 2.54
N ALA A 7 -0.06 4.95 1.30
CA ALA A 7 -0.04 4.09 0.12
C ALA A 7 1.40 3.79 -0.32
N ILE A 8 1.61 2.60 -0.87
CA ILE A 8 2.84 2.24 -1.60
C ILE A 8 2.46 2.01 -3.06
N ILE A 9 3.14 2.71 -3.97
CA ILE A 9 3.12 2.46 -5.41
C ILE A 9 4.30 1.57 -5.75
N GLY A 10 4.02 0.46 -6.45
CA GLY A 10 5.01 -0.55 -6.78
C GLY A 10 4.89 -1.78 -5.87
N SER A 11 4.28 -2.84 -6.39
CA SER A 11 4.08 -4.12 -5.68
C SER A 11 5.22 -5.13 -5.90
N GLY A 12 6.42 -4.63 -6.23
CA GLY A 12 7.64 -5.43 -6.40
C GLY A 12 8.30 -5.78 -5.06
N ASN A 13 9.57 -6.22 -5.13
CA ASN A 13 10.34 -6.62 -3.96
C ASN A 13 10.51 -5.47 -2.95
N ILE A 14 10.81 -4.25 -3.42
CA ILE A 14 11.05 -3.07 -2.57
C ILE A 14 9.76 -2.66 -1.86
N GLY A 15 8.67 -2.41 -2.60
CA GLY A 15 7.40 -2.01 -2.01
C GLY A 15 6.82 -3.06 -1.07
N THR A 16 6.94 -4.35 -1.40
CA THR A 16 6.46 -5.43 -0.54
C THR A 16 7.28 -5.53 0.76
N ASP A 17 8.60 -5.37 0.71
CA ASP A 17 9.44 -5.32 1.90
C ASP A 17 9.13 -4.10 2.77
N LEU A 18 8.95 -2.93 2.16
CA LEU A 18 8.54 -1.70 2.84
C LEU A 18 7.17 -1.87 3.53
N MET A 19 6.19 -2.47 2.86
CA MET A 19 4.88 -2.78 3.43
C MET A 19 5.02 -3.63 4.71
N ILE A 20 5.86 -4.67 4.68
CA ILE A 20 6.09 -5.53 5.84
C ILE A 20 6.72 -4.75 6.99
N LYS A 21 7.68 -3.86 6.69
CA LYS A 21 8.30 -2.98 7.70
C LYS A 21 7.27 -2.04 8.31
N ILE A 22 6.40 -1.43 7.52
CA ILE A 22 5.33 -0.56 8.05
C ILE A 22 4.38 -1.37 8.95
N LEU A 23 3.89 -2.51 8.49
CA LEU A 23 2.95 -3.35 9.25
C LEU A 23 3.51 -3.85 10.58
N ARG A 24 4.83 -4.12 10.66
CA ARG A 24 5.45 -4.75 11.83
C ARG A 24 6.20 -3.78 12.75
N GLN A 25 6.69 -2.66 12.22
CA GLN A 25 7.69 -1.83 12.91
C GLN A 25 7.31 -0.35 12.97
N ALA A 26 6.46 0.16 12.07
CA ALA A 26 6.17 1.58 12.05
C ALA A 26 5.41 2.03 13.31
N GLN A 27 5.99 3.01 14.00
CA GLN A 27 5.39 3.63 15.18
C GLN A 27 4.39 4.73 14.82
N HIS A 28 4.62 5.41 13.70
CA HIS A 28 3.84 6.58 13.27
C HIS A 28 3.03 6.37 11.98
N LEU A 29 3.28 5.26 11.25
CA LEU A 29 2.65 4.98 9.97
C LEU A 29 1.77 3.73 10.03
N GLU A 30 0.72 3.72 9.22
CA GLU A 30 -0.21 2.62 9.04
C GLU A 30 -0.43 2.35 7.54
N MET A 31 -0.35 1.09 7.12
CA MET A 31 -0.60 0.71 5.72
C MET A 31 -2.07 0.89 5.35
N SER A 32 -2.33 1.57 4.24
CA SER A 32 -3.67 1.74 3.70
C SER A 32 -3.85 0.97 2.40
N VAL A 33 -3.02 1.24 1.38
CA VAL A 33 -3.16 0.64 0.05
C VAL A 33 -1.80 0.21 -0.51
N MET A 34 -1.74 -1.00 -1.09
CA MET A 34 -0.67 -1.39 -2.01
C MET A 34 -1.16 -1.24 -3.44
N VAL A 35 -0.41 -0.51 -4.26
CA VAL A 35 -0.76 -0.17 -5.64
C VAL A 35 0.21 -0.86 -6.59
N GLY A 36 -0.33 -1.56 -7.58
CA GLY A 36 0.41 -2.16 -8.67
C GLY A 36 -0.27 -1.89 -10.02
N ILE A 37 0.31 -2.46 -11.07
CA ILE A 37 -0.25 -2.43 -12.44
C ILE A 37 -0.47 -3.83 -13.04
N ASP A 38 0.01 -4.87 -12.35
CA ASP A 38 -0.19 -6.28 -12.74
C ASP A 38 -1.13 -6.96 -11.74
N PRO A 39 -2.34 -7.39 -12.16
CA PRO A 39 -3.28 -8.09 -11.28
C PRO A 39 -2.73 -9.42 -10.73
N ASN A 40 -1.70 -10.00 -11.36
CA ASN A 40 -1.08 -11.25 -10.92
C ASN A 40 0.16 -11.04 -10.03
N SER A 41 0.42 -9.80 -9.59
CA SER A 41 1.56 -9.49 -8.74
C SER A 41 1.52 -10.22 -7.40
N ASP A 42 2.60 -10.95 -7.08
CA ASP A 42 2.80 -11.60 -5.78
C ASP A 42 2.72 -10.61 -4.61
N GLY A 43 3.20 -9.38 -4.80
CA GLY A 43 3.14 -8.32 -3.79
C GLY A 43 1.71 -7.88 -3.48
N LEU A 44 0.85 -7.76 -4.51
CA LEU A 44 -0.58 -7.49 -4.31
C LEU A 44 -1.28 -8.65 -3.60
N ALA A 45 -1.01 -9.90 -4.03
CA ALA A 45 -1.55 -11.08 -3.37
C ALA A 45 -1.12 -11.17 -1.89
N ARG A 46 0.13 -10.79 -1.59
CA ARG A 46 0.65 -10.71 -0.23
C ARG A 46 -0.03 -9.61 0.59
N ALA A 47 -0.19 -8.42 0.03
CA ALA A 47 -0.89 -7.30 0.67
C ALA A 47 -2.33 -7.68 1.04
N ALA A 48 -3.08 -8.28 0.11
CA ALA A 48 -4.44 -8.75 0.34
C ALA A 48 -4.52 -9.80 1.47
N ARG A 49 -3.61 -10.78 1.50
CA ARG A 49 -3.53 -11.77 2.60
C ARG A 49 -3.23 -11.15 3.96
N MET A 50 -2.58 -9.99 3.99
CA MET A 50 -2.28 -9.24 5.22
C MET A 50 -3.36 -8.21 5.57
N GLY A 51 -4.48 -8.17 4.83
CA GLY A 51 -5.59 -7.26 5.07
C GLY A 51 -5.35 -5.83 4.58
N VAL A 52 -4.33 -5.59 3.76
CA VAL A 52 -4.07 -4.28 3.13
C VAL A 52 -4.92 -4.18 1.86
N ALA A 53 -5.57 -3.04 1.65
CA ALA A 53 -6.34 -2.80 0.42
C ALA A 53 -5.40 -2.79 -0.79
N THR A 54 -5.87 -3.23 -1.94
CA THR A 54 -5.04 -3.34 -3.15
C THR A 54 -5.73 -2.78 -4.37
N THR A 55 -4.95 -2.29 -5.32
CA THR A 55 -5.40 -2.00 -6.67
C THR A 55 -4.30 -2.36 -7.67
N HIS A 56 -4.70 -2.83 -8.85
CA HIS A 56 -3.83 -3.11 -9.98
C HIS A 56 -4.03 -2.09 -11.12
N GLU A 57 -4.78 -1.02 -10.87
CA GLU A 57 -5.08 0.03 -11.85
C GLU A 57 -4.13 1.24 -11.72
N GLY A 58 -2.97 1.05 -11.08
CA GLY A 58 -1.98 2.09 -10.86
C GLY A 58 -2.50 3.26 -10.01
N VAL A 59 -1.87 4.43 -10.19
CA VAL A 59 -2.17 5.65 -9.43
C VAL A 59 -3.59 6.15 -9.67
N GLU A 60 -4.09 6.04 -10.91
CA GLU A 60 -5.47 6.40 -11.20
C GLU A 60 -6.45 5.53 -10.39
N GLY A 61 -6.20 4.22 -10.33
CA GLY A 61 -6.90 3.30 -9.45
C GLY A 61 -6.92 3.76 -8.00
N LEU A 62 -5.74 4.10 -7.46
CA LEU A 62 -5.59 4.60 -6.10
C LEU A 62 -6.48 5.82 -5.84
N THR A 63 -6.47 6.82 -6.73
CA THR A 63 -7.24 8.07 -6.54
C THR A 63 -8.76 7.87 -6.50
N ARG A 64 -9.27 6.75 -7.04
CA ARG A 64 -10.70 6.39 -7.01
C ARG A 64 -11.11 5.61 -5.76
N MET A 65 -10.16 5.13 -4.96
CA MET A 65 -10.45 4.35 -3.76
C MET A 65 -10.91 5.25 -2.62
N ALA A 66 -11.86 4.77 -1.81
CA ALA A 66 -12.34 5.51 -0.63
C ALA A 66 -11.20 5.78 0.38
N GLN A 67 -10.23 4.86 0.46
CA GLN A 67 -9.05 4.98 1.30
C GLN A 67 -8.21 6.22 0.99
N PHE A 68 -8.20 6.68 -0.28
CA PHE A 68 -7.35 7.78 -0.73
C PHE A 68 -7.57 9.07 0.04
N GLN A 69 -8.79 9.32 0.52
CA GLN A 69 -9.13 10.52 1.28
C GLN A 69 -8.39 10.64 2.61
N ASP A 70 -7.95 9.51 3.18
CA ASP A 70 -7.26 9.49 4.46
C ASP A 70 -5.75 9.28 4.32
N ILE A 71 -5.21 9.13 3.10
CA ILE A 71 -3.79 8.86 2.88
C ILE A 71 -2.98 10.15 3.05
N ASP A 72 -2.02 10.11 3.97
CA ASP A 72 -1.13 11.23 4.29
C ASP A 72 0.20 11.16 3.52
N PHE A 73 0.67 9.95 3.21
CA PHE A 73 1.94 9.72 2.50
C PHE A 73 1.82 8.68 1.39
N VAL A 74 2.64 8.86 0.37
CA VAL A 74 2.85 7.89 -0.70
C VAL A 74 4.33 7.59 -0.80
N PHE A 75 4.68 6.30 -0.84
CA PHE A 75 6.01 5.83 -1.22
C PHE A 75 5.96 5.25 -2.63
N ASP A 76 6.90 5.66 -3.48
CA ASP A 76 7.08 5.13 -4.84
C ASP A 76 8.31 4.23 -4.86
N ALA A 77 8.17 3.01 -5.39
CA ALA A 77 9.10 1.90 -5.20
C ALA A 77 9.32 1.03 -6.44
#